data_AF-A0A6G1JZI3-F1
#
_entry.id   AF-A0A6G1JZI3-F1
#
_cell.length_a   1.000
_cell.length_b   1.000
_cell.length_c   1.000
_cell.angle_alpha   90.00
_cell.angle_beta   90.00
_cell.angle_gamma   90.00
#
_symmetry.space_group_name_H-M   'P 1'
#
loop_
_entity.id
_entity.type
_entity.pdbx_description
1 polymer ?
#
loop_
_entity_poly.entity_id
_entity_poly.type
_entity_poly.pdbx_seq_one_letter_code
_entity_poly.pdbx_strand_id
1 'polypeptide(L)'
;MSFQSPSSDEIRSELMALAVVVREMNPHGTRPIPTNPDRFNLLARSWKNTCRMCNLPGHTSSSVEKADACRVAIMSTVGFWEDVADHISHLYRESERFHNAISEMMATYEMRLDSSPKISGSTEEVIVHSLTKNYLKFQSHFAGIRPKAVKILRNEDLARLERINRTLNAFLLDGYTRK
;
A
#
# COMPACT_ATOMS: atom_id res chain seq x y z
N MET A 1 18.16 -31.00 -7.47
CA MET A 1 17.58 -30.01 -6.54
C MET A 1 16.08 -30.11 -6.68
N SER A 2 15.39 -30.66 -5.67
CA SER A 2 13.95 -30.85 -5.72
C SER A 2 13.28 -29.53 -5.38
N PHE A 3 12.57 -28.94 -6.34
CA PHE A 3 11.63 -27.85 -6.07
C PHE A 3 10.45 -28.45 -5.32
N GLN A 4 10.38 -28.25 -4.01
CA GLN A 4 9.13 -28.44 -3.28
C GLN A 4 8.21 -27.31 -3.74
N SER A 5 7.17 -27.67 -4.48
CA SER A 5 6.02 -26.79 -4.69
C SER A 5 5.52 -26.33 -3.31
N PRO A 6 5.25 -25.04 -3.11
CA PRO A 6 4.73 -24.56 -1.84
C PRO A 6 3.46 -25.33 -1.50
N SER A 7 3.30 -25.60 -0.21
CA SER A 7 2.12 -26.31 0.24
C SER A 7 0.88 -25.44 0.04
N SER A 8 -0.25 -26.05 -0.33
CA SER A 8 -1.55 -25.37 -0.43
C SER A 8 -1.88 -24.54 0.83
N ASP A 9 -1.38 -24.98 2.00
CA ASP A 9 -1.52 -24.28 3.28
C ASP A 9 -0.75 -22.95 3.35
N GLU A 10 0.43 -22.85 2.74
CA GLU A 10 1.20 -21.61 2.68
C GLU A 10 0.48 -20.57 1.81
N ILE A 11 0.03 -20.96 0.61
CA ILE A 11 -0.77 -20.09 -0.27
C ILE A 11 -2.03 -19.61 0.46
N ARG A 12 -2.72 -20.49 1.17
CA ARG A 12 -3.91 -20.14 1.95
C ARG A 12 -3.59 -19.16 3.07
N SER A 13 -2.49 -19.37 3.81
CA SER A 13 -2.06 -18.48 4.89
C SER A 13 -1.77 -17.07 4.38
N GLU A 14 -1.05 -16.98 3.27
CA GLU A 14 -0.69 -15.72 2.60
C GLU A 14 -1.93 -14.97 2.08
N LEU A 15 -2.87 -15.69 1.45
CA LEU A 15 -4.16 -15.11 1.04
C LEU A 15 -4.97 -14.61 2.24
N MET A 16 -4.96 -15.33 3.36
CA MET A 16 -5.63 -14.88 4.58
C MET A 16 -4.95 -13.63 5.17
N ALA A 17 -3.63 -13.55 5.14
CA ALA A 17 -2.89 -12.37 5.57
C ALA A 17 -3.28 -11.14 4.74
N LEU A 18 -3.27 -11.25 3.40
CA LEU A 18 -3.73 -10.17 2.53
C LEU A 18 -5.21 -9.84 2.69
N ALA A 19 -6.08 -10.82 2.97
CA ALA A 19 -7.49 -10.57 3.22
C ALA A 19 -7.72 -9.74 4.50
N VAL A 20 -6.92 -9.97 5.55
CA VAL A 20 -6.92 -9.15 6.77
C VAL A 20 -6.44 -7.74 6.46
N VAL A 21 -5.34 -7.62 5.72
CA VAL A 21 -4.80 -6.32 5.29
C VAL A 21 -5.84 -5.51 4.51
N VAL A 22 -6.48 -6.12 3.51
CA VAL A 22 -7.49 -5.47 2.67
C VAL A 22 -8.71 -5.03 3.50
N ARG A 23 -9.14 -5.84 4.47
CA ARG A 23 -10.21 -5.46 5.40
C ARG A 23 -9.85 -4.20 6.18
N GLU A 24 -8.60 -4.08 6.59
CA GLU A 24 -8.08 -2.93 7.32
C GLU A 24 -7.78 -1.71 6.45
N MET A 25 -7.83 -1.85 5.13
CA MET A 25 -7.81 -0.73 4.20
C MET A 25 -9.22 -0.15 3.92
N ASN A 26 -10.27 -0.85 4.35
CA ASN A 26 -11.65 -0.39 4.19
C ASN A 26 -12.04 0.46 5.42
N PRO A 27 -12.55 1.69 5.27
CA PRO A 27 -12.92 2.57 6.38
C PRO A 27 -13.70 1.89 7.50
N HIS A 28 -14.62 0.97 7.18
CA HIS A 28 -15.43 0.24 8.17
C HIS A 28 -14.68 -0.88 8.92
N GLY A 29 -13.60 -1.42 8.37
CA GLY A 29 -12.83 -2.54 8.93
C GLY A 29 -11.48 -2.13 9.55
N THR A 30 -11.17 -0.84 9.54
CA THR A 30 -9.88 -0.30 9.97
C THR A 30 -9.67 -0.35 11.49
N ARG A 31 -8.48 -0.78 11.95
CA ARG A 31 -8.06 -0.71 13.36
C ARG A 31 -7.61 0.71 13.75
N PRO A 32 -7.83 1.18 15.00
CA PRO A 32 -7.39 2.51 15.43
C PRO A 32 -5.89 2.73 15.17
N ILE A 33 -5.50 3.97 14.84
CA ILE A 33 -4.08 4.30 14.66
C ILE A 33 -3.40 4.16 16.04
N PRO A 34 -2.36 3.33 16.18
CA PRO A 34 -1.61 3.23 17.43
C PRO A 34 -0.81 4.52 17.67
N THR A 35 -0.48 4.80 18.93
CA THR A 35 0.30 6.00 19.30
C THR A 35 1.64 6.08 18.57
N ASN A 36 2.27 4.94 18.32
CA ASN A 36 3.51 4.81 17.56
C ASN A 36 3.27 3.84 16.40
N PRO A 37 2.80 4.34 15.23
CA PRO A 37 2.54 3.48 14.09
C PRO A 37 3.85 2.92 13.53
N ASP A 38 3.97 1.60 13.53
CA ASP A 38 5.02 0.86 12.83
C ASP A 38 4.38 -0.01 11.76
N ARG A 39 4.97 0.02 10.55
CA ARG A 39 4.47 -0.68 9.36
C ARG A 39 2.93 -0.58 9.20
N PHE A 40 2.39 0.62 9.34
CA PHE A 40 0.94 0.87 9.39
C PHE A 40 0.45 1.75 8.23
N ASN A 41 -0.67 1.38 7.59
CA ASN A 41 -1.29 2.18 6.53
C ASN A 41 -2.11 3.36 7.08
N LEU A 42 -1.46 4.52 7.22
CA LEU A 42 -2.11 5.75 7.69
C LEU A 42 -3.10 6.36 6.68
N LEU A 43 -3.10 5.87 5.43
CA LEU A 43 -3.97 6.35 4.34
C LEU A 43 -5.25 5.51 4.17
N ALA A 44 -5.44 4.47 4.99
CA ALA A 44 -6.62 3.61 4.93
C ALA A 44 -7.95 4.33 5.22
N ARG A 45 -7.91 5.54 5.80
CA ARG A 45 -9.10 6.32 6.15
C ARG A 45 -8.99 7.77 5.68
N SER A 46 -10.14 8.41 5.47
CA SER A 46 -10.23 9.86 5.37
C SER A 46 -10.16 10.48 6.77
N TRP A 47 -9.37 11.55 6.91
CA TRP A 47 -9.16 12.24 8.18
C TRP A 47 -9.43 13.74 8.01
N LYS A 48 -10.19 14.32 8.93
CA LYS A 48 -10.46 15.77 8.95
C LYS A 48 -9.24 16.56 9.42
N ASN A 49 -8.47 15.99 10.35
CA ASN A 49 -7.30 16.62 10.95
C ASN A 49 -6.04 15.85 10.54
N THR A 50 -5.28 16.40 9.61
CA THR A 50 -4.01 15.85 9.13
C THR A 50 -2.87 16.83 9.37
N CYS A 51 -1.65 16.30 9.44
CA CYS A 51 -0.45 17.14 9.53
C CYS A 51 -0.32 18.03 8.29
N ARG A 52 -0.11 19.34 8.45
CA ARG A 52 0.01 20.29 7.32
C ARG A 52 1.23 20.06 6.44
N MET A 53 2.22 19.32 6.94
CA MET A 53 3.47 19.05 6.21
C MET A 53 3.32 17.81 5.33
N CYS A 54 2.97 16.67 5.90
CA CYS A 54 2.89 15.40 5.17
C CYS A 54 1.45 14.95 4.84
N ASN A 55 0.41 15.66 5.28
CA ASN A 55 -0.99 15.29 5.11
C ASN A 55 -1.38 13.91 5.67
N LEU A 56 -0.60 13.35 6.60
CA LEU A 56 -0.92 12.12 7.32
C LEU A 56 -1.52 12.44 8.71
N PRO A 57 -2.40 11.57 9.24
CA PRO A 57 -2.98 11.71 10.58
C PRO A 57 -2.00 11.33 11.71
N GLY A 58 -2.45 11.50 12.95
CA GLY A 58 -1.79 10.95 14.15
C GLY A 58 -0.62 11.78 14.70
N HIS A 59 -0.22 12.85 14.01
CA HIS A 59 0.84 13.74 14.47
C HIS A 59 0.69 15.15 13.88
N THR A 60 1.50 16.08 14.37
CA THR A 60 1.66 17.42 13.80
C THR A 60 3.14 17.76 13.67
N SER A 61 3.47 18.63 12.72
CA SER A 61 4.81 19.18 12.56
C SER A 61 4.67 20.65 12.21
N SER A 62 5.48 21.49 12.86
CA SER A 62 5.39 22.96 12.75
C SER A 62 6.04 23.48 11.47
N SER A 63 7.04 22.78 10.93
CA SER A 63 7.69 23.11 9.67
C SER A 63 8.34 21.87 9.05
N VAL A 64 8.82 21.99 7.80
CA VAL A 64 9.51 20.91 7.08
C VAL A 64 10.88 20.59 7.73
N GLU A 65 11.51 21.58 8.35
CA GLU A 65 12.79 21.46 9.05
C GLU A 65 12.66 20.71 10.40
N LYS A 66 11.45 20.63 10.96
CA LYS A 66 11.12 19.93 12.21
C LYS A 66 10.12 18.81 11.97
N ALA A 67 10.39 17.98 10.97
CA ALA A 67 9.45 17.00 10.43
C ALA A 67 9.79 15.54 10.75
N ASP A 68 10.49 15.27 11.87
CA ASP A 68 10.83 13.89 12.27
C ASP A 68 9.58 13.01 12.44
N ALA A 69 8.50 13.55 13.01
CA ALA A 69 7.23 12.84 13.13
C ALA A 69 6.61 12.53 11.75
N CYS A 70 6.74 13.44 10.78
CA CYS A 70 6.32 13.19 9.40
C CYS A 70 7.15 12.07 8.76
N ARG A 71 8.48 12.08 8.97
CA ARG A 71 9.36 11.03 8.46
C ARG A 71 8.95 9.67 9.01
N VAL A 72 8.72 9.55 10.33
CA VAL A 72 8.25 8.31 10.97
C VAL A 72 6.93 7.85 10.38
N ALA A 73 5.94 8.74 10.26
CA ALA A 73 4.63 8.42 9.70
C ALA A 73 4.72 7.94 8.23
N ILE A 74 5.51 8.63 7.40
CA ILE A 74 5.75 8.25 6.01
C ILE A 74 6.41 6.87 5.94
N MET A 75 7.48 6.65 6.72
CA MET A 75 8.23 5.40 6.67
C MET A 75 7.48 4.22 7.28
N SER A 76 6.56 4.46 8.22
CA SER A 76 5.59 3.47 8.68
C SER A 76 4.66 3.03 7.55
N THR A 77 4.15 3.99 6.77
CA THR A 77 3.30 3.69 5.61
C THR A 77 4.08 2.97 4.51
N VAL A 78 5.35 3.32 4.29
CA VAL A 78 6.24 2.59 3.36
C VAL A 78 6.49 1.16 3.84
N GLY A 79 6.78 0.98 5.13
CA GLY A 79 7.01 -0.35 5.71
C GLY A 79 5.79 -1.26 5.60
N PHE A 80 4.59 -0.73 5.81
CA PHE A 80 3.36 -1.47 5.53
C PHE A 80 3.31 -2.01 4.09
N TRP A 81 3.67 -1.18 3.11
CA TRP A 81 3.65 -1.59 1.71
C TRP A 81 4.76 -2.58 1.36
N GLU A 82 5.91 -2.50 2.04
CA GLU A 82 6.96 -3.52 1.95
C GLU A 82 6.42 -4.90 2.36
N ASP A 83 5.71 -5.03 3.50
CA ASP A 83 5.09 -6.31 3.90
C ASP A 83 4.08 -6.82 2.86
N VAL A 84 3.24 -5.92 2.35
CA VAL A 84 2.25 -6.26 1.32
C VAL A 84 2.92 -6.74 0.03
N ALA A 85 4.03 -6.10 -0.38
CA ALA A 85 4.77 -6.48 -1.57
C ALA A 85 5.39 -7.88 -1.45
N ASP A 86 5.86 -8.27 -0.26
CA ASP A 86 6.40 -9.61 -0.02
C ASP A 86 5.32 -10.69 -0.20
N HIS A 87 4.14 -10.48 0.40
CA HIS A 87 2.98 -11.36 0.22
C HIS A 87 2.52 -11.45 -1.25
N ILE A 88 2.41 -10.30 -1.94
CA ILE A 88 2.06 -10.24 -3.36
C ILE A 88 3.08 -11.02 -4.19
N SER A 89 4.38 -10.79 -3.96
CA SER A 89 5.45 -11.41 -4.73
C SER A 89 5.45 -12.92 -4.58
N HIS A 90 5.20 -13.41 -3.36
CA HIS A 90 5.05 -14.83 -3.10
C HIS A 90 3.83 -15.41 -3.82
N LEU A 91 2.64 -14.84 -3.60
CA LEU A 91 1.41 -15.34 -4.20
C LEU A 91 1.41 -15.27 -5.73
N TYR A 92 2.00 -14.22 -6.31
CA TYR A 92 2.12 -14.08 -7.76
C TYR A 92 2.98 -15.18 -8.39
N ARG A 93 4.00 -15.67 -7.67
CA ARG A 93 4.87 -16.75 -8.15
C ARG A 93 4.24 -18.12 -7.96
N GLU A 94 3.50 -18.31 -6.87
CA GLU A 94 3.10 -19.64 -6.40
C GLU A 94 1.61 -19.98 -6.63
N SER A 95 0.75 -18.99 -6.88
CA SER A 95 -0.69 -19.18 -7.09
C SER A 95 -1.10 -18.69 -8.47
N GLU A 96 -1.44 -19.62 -9.36
CA GLU A 96 -1.93 -19.32 -10.72
C GLU A 96 -3.18 -18.43 -10.68
N ARG A 97 -4.10 -18.65 -9.74
CA ARG A 97 -5.30 -17.83 -9.59
C ARG A 97 -4.97 -16.40 -9.19
N PHE A 98 -4.00 -16.21 -8.32
CA PHE A 98 -3.56 -14.87 -7.91
C PHE A 98 -2.77 -14.17 -9.02
N HIS A 99 -1.92 -14.92 -9.73
CA HIS A 99 -1.23 -14.45 -10.92
C HIS A 99 -2.19 -13.94 -11.99
N ASN A 100 -3.24 -14.69 -12.30
CA ASN A 100 -4.27 -14.30 -13.25
C ASN A 100 -5.03 -13.06 -12.77
N ALA A 101 -5.42 -13.02 -11.48
CA ALA A 101 -6.08 -11.87 -10.90
C ALA A 101 -5.24 -10.58 -11.00
N ILE A 102 -3.91 -10.66 -10.84
CA ILE A 102 -3.00 -9.54 -11.10
C ILE A 102 -2.95 -9.17 -12.58
N SER A 103 -2.80 -10.16 -13.46
CA SER A 103 -2.61 -9.94 -14.90
C SER A 103 -3.85 -9.37 -15.59
N GLU A 104 -5.04 -9.66 -15.07
CA GLU A 104 -6.32 -9.16 -15.59
C GLU A 104 -6.76 -7.83 -14.94
N MET A 105 -6.06 -7.37 -13.90
CA MET A 105 -6.43 -6.16 -13.17
C MET A 105 -6.12 -4.89 -13.99
N MET A 106 -7.16 -4.15 -14.37
CA MET A 106 -7.02 -2.86 -15.06
C MET A 106 -7.14 -1.68 -14.08
N ALA A 107 -6.00 -1.09 -13.70
CA ALA A 107 -5.98 0.08 -12.82
C ALA A 107 -6.48 1.36 -13.53
N THR A 108 -7.41 2.08 -12.92
CA THR A 108 -7.81 3.43 -13.35
C THR A 108 -7.58 4.45 -12.24
N TYR A 109 -7.25 5.70 -12.59
CA TYR A 109 -6.91 6.73 -11.60
C TYR A 109 -8.04 7.01 -10.61
N GLU A 110 -9.29 6.90 -11.06
CA GLU A 110 -10.51 7.11 -10.28
C GLU A 110 -10.66 6.09 -9.15
N MET A 111 -10.02 4.91 -9.24
CA MET A 111 -10.05 3.92 -8.18
C MET A 111 -9.54 4.47 -6.86
N ARG A 112 -8.63 5.45 -6.85
CA ARG A 112 -8.13 6.05 -5.60
C ARG A 112 -9.23 6.66 -4.72
N LEU A 113 -10.40 6.98 -5.29
CA LEU A 113 -11.50 7.62 -4.56
C LEU A 113 -12.19 6.62 -3.63
N ASP A 114 -12.57 7.07 -2.43
CA ASP A 114 -13.33 6.23 -1.48
C ASP A 114 -14.64 5.72 -2.09
N SER A 115 -15.27 6.54 -2.92
CA SER A 115 -16.51 6.25 -3.65
C SER A 115 -16.36 5.29 -4.82
N SER A 116 -15.16 4.76 -5.12
CA SER A 116 -15.01 3.79 -6.20
C SER A 116 -15.89 2.54 -5.94
N PRO A 117 -16.48 1.94 -6.99
CA PRO A 117 -17.33 0.75 -6.83
C PRO A 117 -16.63 -0.37 -6.07
N LYS A 118 -17.39 -1.12 -5.28
CA LYS A 118 -16.95 -2.41 -4.75
C LYS A 118 -17.10 -3.43 -5.86
N ILE A 119 -16.08 -4.27 -6.06
CA ILE A 119 -16.20 -5.41 -6.96
C ILE A 119 -16.62 -6.66 -6.20
N SER A 120 -17.26 -7.57 -6.91
CA SER A 120 -17.56 -8.93 -6.48
C SER A 120 -16.79 -9.90 -7.37
N GLY A 121 -16.27 -10.98 -6.80
CA GLY A 121 -15.54 -11.99 -7.55
C GLY A 121 -14.95 -13.05 -6.63
N SER A 122 -13.97 -13.76 -7.16
CA SER A 122 -13.09 -14.62 -6.37
C SER A 122 -12.35 -13.82 -5.29
N THR A 123 -11.83 -14.53 -4.29
CA THR A 123 -11.10 -13.90 -3.18
C THR A 123 -9.88 -13.14 -3.70
N GLU A 124 -9.16 -13.72 -4.64
CA GLU A 124 -7.96 -13.17 -5.26
C GLU A 124 -8.27 -11.87 -6.02
N GLU A 125 -9.30 -11.84 -6.86
CA GLU A 125 -9.72 -10.62 -7.58
C GLU A 125 -10.11 -9.50 -6.62
N VAL A 126 -10.89 -9.81 -5.59
CA VAL A 126 -11.32 -8.82 -4.58
C VAL A 126 -10.12 -8.27 -3.81
N ILE A 127 -9.14 -9.12 -3.48
CA ILE A 127 -7.90 -8.71 -2.82
C ILE A 127 -7.10 -7.80 -3.75
N VAL A 128 -6.78 -8.23 -4.97
CA VAL A 128 -5.96 -7.48 -5.94
C VAL A 128 -6.59 -6.12 -6.23
N HIS A 129 -7.88 -6.06 -6.53
CA HIS A 129 -8.57 -4.80 -6.79
C HIS A 129 -8.49 -3.84 -5.59
N SER A 130 -8.68 -4.36 -4.37
CA SER A 130 -8.61 -3.54 -3.16
C SER A 130 -7.19 -3.04 -2.87
N LEU A 131 -6.17 -3.87 -3.14
CA LEU A 131 -4.77 -3.47 -3.05
C LEU A 131 -4.44 -2.38 -4.08
N THR A 132 -4.83 -2.56 -5.35
CA THR A 132 -4.65 -1.57 -6.41
C THR A 132 -5.32 -0.24 -6.06
N LYS A 133 -6.56 -0.27 -5.57
CA LYS A 133 -7.31 0.91 -5.10
C LYS A 133 -6.51 1.71 -4.06
N ASN A 134 -6.03 1.03 -3.03
CA ASN A 134 -5.34 1.67 -1.92
C ASN A 134 -3.90 2.06 -2.26
N TYR A 135 -3.26 1.33 -3.16
CA TYR A 135 -1.96 1.69 -3.70
C TYR A 135 -2.04 2.96 -4.55
N LEU A 136 -3.12 3.16 -5.33
CA LEU A 136 -3.35 4.42 -6.04
C LEU A 136 -3.59 5.61 -5.09
N LYS A 137 -4.23 5.39 -3.93
CA LYS A 137 -4.30 6.42 -2.88
C LYS A 137 -2.91 6.79 -2.36
N PHE A 138 -2.08 5.78 -2.10
CA PHE A 138 -0.69 5.98 -1.71
C PHE A 138 0.08 6.78 -2.78
N GLN A 139 0.02 6.38 -4.05
CA GLN A 139 0.64 7.12 -5.16
C GLN A 139 0.14 8.58 -5.23
N SER A 140 -1.17 8.80 -5.17
CA SER A 140 -1.77 10.13 -5.23
C SER A 140 -1.34 11.01 -4.05
N HIS A 141 -1.27 10.44 -2.85
CA HIS A 141 -0.77 11.13 -1.67
C HIS A 141 0.69 11.57 -1.84
N PHE A 142 1.58 10.64 -2.21
CA PHE A 142 3.00 10.95 -2.39
C PHE A 142 3.26 11.91 -3.54
N ALA A 143 2.49 11.84 -4.62
CA ALA A 143 2.54 12.83 -5.69
C ALA A 143 2.22 14.26 -5.16
N GLY A 144 1.19 14.37 -4.31
CA GLY A 144 0.79 15.65 -3.71
C GLY A 144 1.79 16.22 -2.71
N ILE A 145 2.55 15.38 -2.01
CA ILE A 145 3.54 15.84 -1.02
C ILE A 145 5.00 15.78 -1.51
N ARG A 146 5.25 15.37 -2.75
CA ARG A 146 6.60 15.10 -3.28
C ARG A 146 7.63 16.20 -2.98
N PRO A 147 7.37 17.50 -3.21
CA PRO A 147 8.34 18.54 -2.92
C PRO A 147 8.74 18.62 -1.44
N LYS A 148 7.79 18.35 -0.54
CA LYS A 148 8.02 18.31 0.91
C LYS A 148 8.70 17.00 1.32
N ALA A 149 8.27 15.88 0.75
CA ALA A 149 8.83 14.56 1.05
C ALA A 149 10.35 14.50 0.79
N VAL A 150 10.84 15.13 -0.29
CA VAL A 150 12.28 15.21 -0.59
C VAL A 150 13.07 15.95 0.50
N LYS A 151 12.44 16.85 1.25
CA LYS A 151 13.06 17.57 2.38
C LYS A 151 12.91 16.86 3.71
N ILE A 152 11.82 16.10 3.88
CA ILE A 152 11.50 15.34 5.11
C ILE A 152 12.29 14.03 5.18
N LEU A 153 12.47 13.37 4.04
CA LEU A 153 13.07 12.04 3.94
C LEU A 153 14.58 12.12 3.74
N ARG A 154 15.29 11.14 4.29
CA ARG A 154 16.73 10.94 4.03
C ARG A 154 16.92 10.22 2.70
N ASN A 155 18.14 10.23 2.16
CA ASN A 155 18.46 9.55 0.90
C ASN A 155 18.10 8.05 0.93
N GLU A 156 18.35 7.37 2.05
CA GLU A 156 18.00 5.96 2.24
C GLU A 156 16.49 5.72 2.22
N ASP A 157 15.72 6.63 2.83
CA ASP A 157 14.26 6.57 2.86
C ASP A 157 13.67 6.78 1.45
N LEU A 158 14.24 7.74 0.70
CA LEU A 158 13.87 7.98 -0.70
C LEU A 158 14.16 6.76 -1.57
N ALA A 159 15.32 6.12 -1.38
CA ALA A 159 15.67 4.91 -2.09
C ALA A 159 14.74 3.73 -1.74
N ARG A 160 14.33 3.60 -0.47
CA ARG A 160 13.31 2.63 -0.04
C ARG A 160 11.96 2.88 -0.70
N LEU A 161 11.48 4.13 -0.67
CA LEU A 161 10.24 4.55 -1.32
C LEU A 161 10.26 4.26 -2.83
N GLU A 162 11.38 4.53 -3.51
CA GLU A 162 11.53 4.25 -4.93
C GLU A 162 11.52 2.75 -5.25
N ARG A 163 12.19 1.92 -4.43
CA ARG A 163 12.15 0.46 -4.59
C ARG A 163 10.75 -0.09 -4.43
N ILE A 164 10.02 0.32 -3.39
CA ILE A 164 8.66 -0.17 -3.19
C ILE A 164 7.72 0.29 -4.30
N ASN A 165 7.86 1.53 -4.76
CA ASN A 165 7.07 2.04 -5.89
C ASN A 165 7.32 1.22 -7.16
N ARG A 166 8.58 0.92 -7.50
CA ARG A 166 8.89 0.09 -8.68
C ARG A 166 8.28 -1.30 -8.58
N THR A 167 8.40 -1.93 -7.42
CA THR A 167 7.90 -3.29 -7.17
C THR A 167 6.37 -3.34 -7.30
N LEU A 168 5.67 -2.47 -6.57
CA LEU A 168 4.20 -2.46 -6.58
C LEU A 168 3.63 -1.91 -7.89
N ASN A 169 4.33 -1.03 -8.61
CA ASN A 169 3.90 -0.62 -9.95
C ASN A 169 3.95 -1.79 -10.95
N ALA A 170 4.93 -2.68 -10.83
CA ALA A 170 5.03 -3.86 -11.69
C ALA A 170 3.89 -4.84 -11.44
N PHE A 171 3.43 -5.00 -10.19
CA PHE A 171 2.33 -5.89 -9.86
C PHE A 171 0.94 -5.27 -10.03
N LEU A 172 0.72 -4.07 -9.49
CA LEU A 172 -0.64 -3.55 -9.30
C LEU A 172 -1.08 -2.56 -10.38
N LEU A 173 -0.13 -1.99 -11.13
CA LEU A 173 -0.39 -0.90 -12.08
C LEU A 173 0.18 -1.19 -13.48
N ASP A 174 0.72 -2.38 -13.76
CA ASP A 174 1.26 -2.76 -15.08
C ASP A 174 2.16 -1.67 -15.73
N GLY A 175 3.01 -1.01 -14.91
CA GLY A 175 3.87 0.08 -15.39
C GLY A 175 3.14 1.37 -15.83
N TYR A 176 1.80 1.45 -15.72
CA TYR A 176 0.96 2.59 -16.11
C TYR A 176 0.99 3.75 -15.09
N THR A 177 2.19 4.19 -14.71
CA THR A 177 2.38 5.50 -14.07
C THR A 177 3.30 6.39 -14.91
N ARG A 178 2.94 6.55 -16.19
CA ARG A 178 3.07 7.76 -17.03
C ARG A 178 2.92 7.40 -18.52
N LYS A 179 1.85 7.88 -19.14
CA LYS A 179 1.94 8.56 -20.44
C LYS A 179 1.63 10.02 -20.19
#